data_AF-A0A1R2CFC5-F1
#
_entry.id   AF-A0A1R2CFC5-F1
#
_cell.length_a   1.000
_cell.length_b   1.000
_cell.length_c   1.000
_cell.angle_alpha   90.00
_cell.angle_beta   90.00
_cell.angle_gamma   90.00
#
_symmetry.space_group_name_H-M   'P 1'
#
loop_
_entity.id
_entity.type
_entity.pdbx_description
1 polymer ?
#
loop_
_entity_poly.entity_id
_entity_poly.type
_entity_poly.pdbx_seq_one_letter_code
_entity_poly.pdbx_strand_id
1 'polypeptide(L)'
;MDLKKIDIPRSGDVSPYTPFTKFCLNSLPSLSNFSVRAEEAEVILKEEEKEPQDDAPCGCSRTKCLKLYCECFSNNRYCINCHCKNCKNKPEFEELRDRAKLSTIERNPAAFRQDISTTYKACHCKRSGCKKKYCECFEANRACTANCKCEGCKNLPVG
;
A
#
# COMPACT_ATOMS: atom_id res chain seq x y z
N MET A 1 16.75 -7.91 47.39
CA MET A 1 16.05 -7.22 46.28
C MET A 1 16.50 -7.92 45.02
N ASP A 2 15.88 -9.07 44.79
CA ASP A 2 16.44 -10.14 43.98
C ASP A 2 15.92 -10.03 42.55
N LEU A 3 16.87 -9.88 41.63
CA LEU A 3 16.66 -9.95 40.19
C LEU A 3 16.11 -11.34 39.84
N LYS A 4 14.83 -11.43 39.49
CA LYS A 4 14.27 -12.63 38.87
C LYS A 4 14.93 -12.82 37.51
N LYS A 5 15.72 -13.90 37.39
CA LYS A 5 16.23 -14.41 36.12
C LYS A 5 15.03 -14.76 35.23
N ILE A 6 15.03 -14.25 34.00
CA ILE A 6 14.09 -14.66 32.96
C ILE A 6 14.77 -15.81 32.22
N ASP A 7 14.18 -17.01 32.33
CA ASP A 7 14.67 -18.20 31.64
C ASP A 7 14.32 -18.12 30.14
N ILE A 8 15.34 -18.21 29.28
CA ILE A 8 15.20 -18.32 27.83
C ILE A 8 15.04 -19.81 27.49
N PRO A 9 13.96 -20.26 26.83
CA PRO A 9 13.80 -21.67 26.47
C PRO A 9 14.81 -22.10 25.42
N ARG A 10 15.48 -23.23 25.66
CA ARG A 10 16.38 -23.89 24.71
C ARG A 10 15.58 -24.45 23.52
N SER A 11 16.19 -24.42 22.35
CA SER A 11 15.72 -25.04 21.11
C SER A 11 15.47 -26.55 21.32
N GLY A 12 14.20 -26.95 21.38
CA GLY A 12 13.81 -28.34 21.56
C GLY A 12 12.31 -28.58 21.73
N ASP A 13 11.56 -27.61 22.27
CA ASP A 13 10.14 -27.83 22.60
C ASP A 13 9.21 -27.08 21.64
N VAL A 14 9.18 -27.50 20.36
CA VAL A 14 8.09 -27.10 19.45
C VAL A 14 7.07 -28.24 19.41
N SER A 15 5.92 -28.01 20.03
CA SER A 15 4.80 -28.95 20.07
C SER A 15 4.43 -29.42 18.64
N PRO A 16 4.31 -30.73 18.37
CA PRO A 16 4.22 -31.29 17.02
C PRO A 16 2.87 -31.05 16.30
N TYR A 17 1.96 -30.24 16.85
CA TYR A 17 0.60 -30.07 16.33
C TYR A 17 0.25 -28.64 15.90
N THR A 18 1.22 -27.85 15.42
CA THR A 18 0.86 -26.61 14.74
C THR A 18 0.31 -26.92 13.34
N PRO A 19 -0.72 -26.19 12.86
CA PRO A 19 -1.22 -26.35 11.48
C PRO A 19 -0.12 -26.17 10.42
N PHE A 20 0.89 -25.36 10.75
CA PHE A 20 2.03 -25.07 9.89
C PHE A 20 3.00 -26.25 9.76
N THR A 21 3.31 -26.93 10.87
CA THR A 21 4.14 -28.15 10.82
C THR A 21 3.43 -29.28 10.08
N LYS A 22 2.10 -29.39 10.21
CA LYS A 22 1.32 -30.39 9.44
C LYS A 22 1.27 -30.10 7.94
N PHE A 23 1.34 -28.82 7.54
CA PHE A 23 1.41 -28.43 6.14
C PHE A 23 2.78 -28.77 5.52
N CYS A 24 3.88 -28.50 6.23
CA CYS A 24 5.23 -28.76 5.74
C CYS A 24 5.64 -30.25 5.77
N LEU A 25 4.95 -31.09 6.55
CA LEU A 25 5.20 -32.54 6.62
C LEU A 25 4.44 -33.36 5.58
N ASN A 26 3.58 -32.73 4.78
CA ASN A 26 2.98 -33.39 3.63
C ASN A 26 4.05 -33.51 2.54
N SER A 27 4.35 -34.73 2.10
CA SER A 27 5.28 -34.97 1.00
C SER A 27 4.83 -34.19 -0.23
N LEU A 28 5.74 -33.36 -0.75
CA LEU A 28 5.56 -32.76 -2.07
C LEU A 28 5.35 -33.88 -3.10
N PRO A 29 4.33 -33.78 -3.98
CA PRO A 29 4.11 -34.78 -5.01
C PRO A 29 5.34 -34.91 -5.92
N SER A 30 5.65 -36.14 -6.31
CA SER A 30 6.78 -36.47 -7.19
C SER A 30 6.72 -35.64 -8.48
N LEU A 31 7.85 -35.02 -8.84
CA LEU A 31 8.05 -34.28 -10.10
C LEU A 31 7.80 -35.15 -11.35
N SER A 32 7.68 -36.47 -11.21
CA SER A 32 7.37 -37.40 -12.31
C SER A 32 5.94 -37.33 -12.83
N ASN A 33 5.00 -36.70 -12.09
CA ASN A 33 3.61 -36.53 -12.54
C ASN A 33 3.31 -35.10 -13.02
N PHE A 34 4.31 -34.22 -13.05
CA PHE A 34 4.18 -32.88 -13.62
C PHE A 34 4.59 -32.92 -15.09
N SER A 35 3.78 -33.58 -15.92
CA SER A 35 3.86 -33.43 -17.38
C SER A 35 3.34 -32.05 -17.74
N VAL A 36 4.17 -31.03 -17.55
CA VAL A 36 3.90 -29.68 -18.03
C VAL A 36 4.23 -29.68 -19.51
N ARG A 37 3.20 -29.52 -20.34
CA ARG A 37 3.40 -29.12 -21.73
C ARG A 37 4.04 -27.73 -21.70
N ALA A 38 5.26 -27.64 -22.20
CA ALA A 38 6.12 -26.45 -22.21
C ALA A 38 5.59 -25.29 -23.08
N GLU A 39 4.31 -25.29 -23.45
CA GLU A 39 3.68 -24.32 -24.36
C GLU A 39 2.87 -23.24 -23.61
N GLU A 40 2.60 -23.40 -22.31
CA GLU A 40 1.76 -22.46 -21.53
C GLU A 40 2.58 -21.43 -20.70
N ALA A 41 3.90 -21.57 -20.66
CA ALA A 41 4.78 -20.66 -19.90
C ALA A 41 5.02 -19.30 -20.58
N GLU A 42 4.56 -19.10 -21.81
CA GLU A 42 4.86 -17.91 -22.63
C GLU A 42 3.76 -16.82 -22.60
N VAL A 43 2.69 -17.04 -21.84
CA VAL A 43 1.51 -16.16 -21.73
C VAL A 43 1.31 -15.98 -20.22
N ILE A 44 1.62 -14.89 -19.50
CA ILE A 44 1.31 -13.48 -19.69
C ILE A 44 2.29 -12.68 -18.79
N LEU A 45 3.49 -12.36 -19.29
CA LEU A 45 4.24 -11.17 -18.87
C LEU A 45 3.95 -10.04 -19.86
N LYS A 46 2.66 -9.83 -20.18
CA LYS A 46 2.25 -8.53 -20.72
C LYS A 46 2.15 -7.61 -19.52
N GLU A 47 3.30 -7.13 -19.07
CA GLU A 47 3.35 -5.83 -18.43
C GLU A 47 2.73 -4.88 -19.44
N GLU A 48 1.49 -4.46 -19.19
CA GLU A 48 1.00 -3.23 -19.80
C GLU A 48 1.96 -2.16 -19.33
N GLU A 49 2.93 -1.81 -20.19
CA GLU A 49 3.69 -0.58 -20.09
C GLU A 49 2.67 0.55 -20.11
N LYS A 50 2.12 0.88 -18.94
CA LYS A 50 1.46 2.17 -18.76
C LYS A 50 2.54 3.17 -19.12
N GLU A 51 2.33 3.87 -20.24
CA GLU A 51 3.17 5.00 -20.61
C GLU A 51 3.44 5.82 -19.35
N PRO A 52 4.72 6.18 -19.09
CA PRO A 52 5.09 6.88 -17.88
C PRO A 52 4.24 8.14 -17.81
N GLN A 53 3.22 8.13 -16.96
CA GLN A 53 2.39 9.31 -16.75
C GLN A 53 3.35 10.36 -16.24
N ASP A 54 3.52 11.44 -17.01
CA ASP A 54 4.29 12.61 -16.60
C ASP A 54 3.67 13.14 -15.31
N ASP A 55 4.24 12.66 -14.21
CA ASP A 55 3.72 12.79 -12.88
C ASP A 55 3.74 14.29 -12.51
N ALA A 56 2.56 14.88 -12.29
CA ALA A 56 2.43 16.32 -12.12
C ALA A 56 3.40 16.86 -11.04
N PRO A 57 4.10 17.99 -11.29
CA PRO A 57 5.02 18.57 -10.33
C PRO A 57 4.25 19.15 -9.14
N CYS A 58 4.67 18.84 -7.92
CA CYS A 58 3.97 19.32 -6.73
C CYS A 58 4.28 20.80 -6.41
N GLY A 59 3.32 21.50 -5.80
CA GLY A 59 3.43 22.90 -5.34
C GLY A 59 3.51 23.06 -3.82
N CYS A 60 4.05 22.07 -3.09
CA CYS A 60 4.01 22.02 -1.63
C CYS A 60 4.72 23.20 -0.96
N SER A 61 4.12 23.81 0.06
CA SER A 61 4.71 24.94 0.81
C SER A 61 4.98 24.67 2.29
N ARG A 62 4.30 23.70 2.90
CA ARG A 62 4.33 23.47 4.37
C ARG A 62 4.78 22.07 4.80
N THR A 63 4.81 21.14 3.86
CA THR A 63 5.02 19.71 4.17
C THR A 63 6.49 19.32 4.14
N LYS A 64 7.36 20.20 3.62
CA LYS A 64 8.74 19.88 3.20
C LYS A 64 8.77 18.66 2.26
N CYS A 65 7.65 18.33 1.65
CA CYS A 65 7.41 17.11 0.88
C CYS A 65 7.60 15.79 1.67
N LEU A 66 7.55 15.82 3.00
CA LEU A 66 7.71 14.64 3.87
C LEU A 66 6.39 14.19 4.53
N LYS A 67 5.25 14.49 3.90
CA LYS A 67 3.91 14.13 4.37
C LYS A 67 3.05 13.73 3.17
N LEU A 68 2.05 12.87 3.40
CA LEU A 68 1.14 12.35 2.37
C LEU A 68 0.33 13.43 1.62
N TYR A 69 0.29 14.68 2.10
CA TYR A 69 -0.27 15.81 1.34
C TYR A 69 0.55 16.17 0.09
N CYS A 70 1.82 15.71 0.02
CA CYS A 70 2.64 15.82 -1.16
C CYS A 70 2.43 14.58 -2.03
N GLU A 71 1.91 14.77 -3.24
CA GLU A 71 1.66 13.68 -4.21
C GLU A 71 2.93 12.88 -4.52
N CYS A 72 4.09 13.55 -4.63
CA CYS A 72 5.35 12.83 -4.82
C CYS A 72 5.65 11.89 -3.65
N PHE A 73 5.41 12.35 -2.42
CA PHE A 73 5.70 11.55 -1.23
C PHE A 73 4.66 10.43 -1.04
N SER A 74 3.37 10.71 -1.23
CA SER A 74 2.31 9.69 -1.15
C SER A 74 2.50 8.58 -2.18
N ASN A 75 3.02 8.91 -3.36
CA ASN A 75 3.39 7.94 -4.39
C ASN A 75 4.77 7.31 -4.18
N ASN A 76 5.39 7.51 -3.00
CA ASN A 76 6.70 6.96 -2.64
C ASN A 76 7.84 7.37 -3.61
N ARG A 77 7.68 8.46 -4.37
CA ARG A 77 8.67 8.98 -5.32
C ARG A 77 9.42 10.19 -4.76
N TYR A 78 10.56 10.52 -5.37
CA TYR A 78 11.26 11.77 -5.09
C TYR A 78 10.58 12.95 -5.81
N CYS A 79 10.80 14.17 -5.31
CA CYS A 79 10.39 15.37 -6.03
C CYS A 79 11.42 15.70 -7.13
N ILE A 80 10.99 15.55 -8.38
CA ILE A 80 11.77 15.87 -9.58
C ILE A 80 11.09 17.07 -10.25
N ASN A 81 11.85 18.13 -10.57
CA ASN A 81 11.36 19.34 -11.25
C ASN A 81 10.06 19.97 -10.66
N CYS A 82 9.88 19.89 -9.33
CA CYS A 82 8.68 20.39 -8.65
C CYS A 82 8.78 21.87 -8.25
N HIS A 83 7.63 22.53 -8.05
CA HIS A 83 7.51 23.92 -7.58
C HIS A 83 7.41 24.07 -6.04
N CYS A 84 7.76 23.01 -5.30
CA CYS A 84 7.68 22.98 -3.85
C CYS A 84 8.76 23.83 -3.16
N LYS A 85 8.42 24.42 -2.01
CA LYS A 85 9.33 25.23 -1.17
C LYS A 85 9.92 24.39 -0.03
N ASN A 86 11.20 24.63 0.30
CA ASN A 86 11.92 23.94 1.37
C ASN A 86 11.80 22.40 1.30
N CYS A 87 11.91 21.86 0.09
CA CYS A 87 11.74 20.42 -0.18
C CYS A 87 12.84 19.60 0.52
N LYS A 88 12.41 18.53 1.20
CA LYS A 88 13.26 17.50 1.79
C LYS A 88 12.95 16.10 1.25
N ASN A 89 12.13 16.01 0.20
CA ASN A 89 11.88 14.76 -0.53
C ASN A 89 12.80 14.67 -1.75
N LYS A 90 14.10 14.61 -1.49
CA LYS A 90 15.17 14.48 -2.49
C LYS A 90 16.22 13.50 -1.98
N PRO A 91 17.05 12.89 -2.86
CA PRO A 91 18.10 11.95 -2.45
C PRO A 91 19.04 12.53 -1.39
N GLU A 92 19.36 13.82 -1.47
CA GLU A 92 20.24 14.51 -0.50
C GLU A 92 19.70 14.53 0.94
N PHE A 93 18.42 14.23 1.16
CA PHE A 93 17.76 14.22 2.48
C PHE A 93 17.15 12.85 2.80
N GLU A 94 17.73 11.77 2.30
CA GLU A 94 17.23 10.39 2.43
C GLU A 94 16.93 9.99 3.88
N GLU A 95 17.83 10.27 4.84
CA GLU A 95 17.59 9.93 6.25
C GLU A 95 16.32 10.59 6.83
N LEU A 96 16.07 11.86 6.47
CA LEU A 96 14.86 12.56 6.90
C LEU A 96 13.61 11.99 6.22
N ARG A 97 13.74 11.62 4.96
CA ARG A 97 12.67 11.00 4.17
C ARG A 97 12.31 9.63 4.73
N ASP A 98 13.28 8.80 5.07
CA ASP A 98 13.05 7.46 5.60
C ASP A 98 12.43 7.50 6.99
N ARG A 99 12.88 8.41 7.86
CA ARG A 99 12.21 8.65 9.14
C ARG A 99 10.74 9.05 8.95
N ALA A 100 10.45 9.92 7.99
CA ALA A 100 9.09 10.33 7.68
C ALA A 100 8.24 9.17 7.11
N LYS A 101 8.84 8.29 6.30
CA LYS A 101 8.19 7.06 5.81
C LYS A 101 7.85 6.12 6.95
N LEU A 102 8.82 5.79 7.80
CA LEU A 102 8.62 4.89 8.95
C LEU A 102 7.50 5.40 9.86
N SER A 103 7.53 6.68 10.24
CA SER A 103 6.46 7.30 11.04
C SER A 103 5.09 7.32 10.34
N THR A 104 5.06 7.32 9.00
CA THR A 104 3.82 7.24 8.22
C THR A 104 3.27 5.82 8.19
N ILE A 105 4.12 4.81 8.03
CA ILE A 105 3.76 3.38 8.06
C ILE A 105 3.29 2.97 9.46
N GLU A 106 3.97 3.43 10.51
CA GLU A 106 3.60 3.15 11.91
C GLU A 106 2.16 3.59 12.22
N ARG A 107 1.75 4.75 11.72
CA ARG A 107 0.38 5.27 11.88
C ARG A 107 -0.62 4.59 10.95
N ASN A 108 -0.18 4.18 9.76
CA ASN A 108 -1.00 3.49 8.78
C ASN A 108 -0.13 2.55 7.92
N PRO A 109 -0.15 1.23 8.19
CA PRO A 109 0.64 0.24 7.43
C PRO A 109 0.27 0.12 5.94
N ALA A 110 -0.82 0.75 5.51
CA ALA A 110 -1.25 0.81 4.11
C ALA A 110 -1.01 2.19 3.46
N ALA A 111 -0.26 3.08 4.10
CA ALA A 111 -0.09 4.46 3.64
C ALA A 111 0.59 4.61 2.27
N PHE A 112 1.49 3.69 1.92
CA PHE A 112 2.23 3.70 0.64
C PHE A 112 1.85 2.52 -0.26
N ARG A 113 0.77 1.79 0.05
CA ARG A 113 0.28 0.75 -0.86
C ARG A 113 -0.35 1.44 -2.05
N GLN A 114 0.25 1.26 -3.22
CA GLN A 114 -0.42 1.47 -4.50
C GLN A 114 -1.38 0.27 -4.64
N ASP A 115 -2.59 0.39 -4.08
CA ASP A 115 -3.54 -0.72 -3.98
C ASP A 115 -3.89 -1.25 -5.39
N ILE A 116 -3.27 -2.37 -5.78
CA ILE A 116 -3.70 -3.26 -6.88
C ILE A 116 -4.89 -4.13 -6.42
N SER A 117 -5.23 -4.06 -5.13
CA SER A 117 -6.34 -4.81 -4.52
C SER A 117 -7.68 -4.20 -4.92
N THR A 118 -8.58 -5.04 -5.42
CA THR A 118 -9.97 -4.74 -5.79
C THR A 118 -10.84 -4.26 -4.61
N THR A 119 -10.30 -4.25 -3.38
CA THR A 119 -11.00 -3.72 -2.20
C THR A 119 -10.74 -2.23 -2.04
N TYR A 120 -11.61 -1.43 -2.64
CA TYR A 120 -11.50 0.01 -2.59
C TYR A 120 -11.83 0.61 -1.21
N LYS A 121 -11.08 1.66 -0.82
CA LYS A 121 -11.32 2.41 0.42
C LYS A 121 -12.71 3.06 0.44
N ALA A 122 -13.41 2.94 1.56
CA ALA A 122 -14.69 3.60 1.80
C ALA A 122 -14.47 5.09 2.12
N CYS A 123 -15.24 5.99 1.50
CA CYS A 123 -15.10 7.43 1.77
C CYS A 123 -15.89 7.87 3.01
N HIS A 124 -15.45 8.96 3.64
CA HIS A 124 -16.05 9.59 4.84
C HIS A 124 -16.41 11.06 4.59
N CYS A 125 -16.85 11.38 3.38
CA CYS A 125 -17.11 12.76 2.96
C CYS A 125 -18.27 13.39 3.72
N LYS A 126 -18.11 14.63 4.20
CA LYS A 126 -19.18 15.38 4.90
C LYS A 126 -19.78 16.54 4.09
N ARG A 127 -19.03 17.11 3.15
CA ARG A 127 -19.40 18.37 2.47
C ARG A 127 -19.29 18.34 0.94
N SER A 128 -18.58 17.37 0.38
CA SER A 128 -18.34 17.32 -1.07
C SER A 128 -19.56 16.86 -1.86
N GLY A 129 -20.59 16.32 -1.19
CA GLY A 129 -21.67 15.56 -1.83
C GLY A 129 -21.15 14.37 -2.66
N CYS A 130 -19.90 13.97 -2.44
CA CYS A 130 -19.18 12.97 -3.23
C CYS A 130 -19.10 13.27 -4.73
N LYS A 131 -19.26 14.53 -5.16
CA LYS A 131 -19.20 14.96 -6.58
C LYS A 131 -18.02 15.88 -6.89
N LYS A 132 -16.96 15.80 -6.06
CA LYS A 132 -15.74 16.60 -6.18
C LYS A 132 -14.54 15.70 -5.85
N LYS A 133 -13.35 16.03 -6.36
CA LYS A 133 -12.12 15.25 -6.14
C LYS A 133 -11.68 15.12 -4.68
N TYR A 134 -12.28 15.87 -3.75
CA TYR A 134 -12.15 15.61 -2.31
C TYR A 134 -12.67 14.23 -1.87
N CYS A 135 -13.50 13.58 -2.70
CA CYS A 135 -14.00 12.23 -2.47
C CYS A 135 -13.16 11.24 -3.27
N GLU A 136 -12.52 10.30 -2.59
CA GLU A 136 -11.72 9.22 -3.21
C GLU A 136 -12.55 8.35 -4.18
N CYS A 137 -13.86 8.18 -3.95
CA CYS A 137 -14.72 7.47 -4.90
C CYS A 137 -14.87 8.26 -6.20
N PHE A 138 -15.12 9.57 -6.09
CA PHE A 138 -15.32 10.43 -7.25
C PHE A 138 -14.02 10.63 -8.04
N GLU A 139 -12.90 10.84 -7.34
CA GLU A 139 -11.58 10.95 -7.98
C GLU A 139 -11.21 9.68 -8.74
N ALA A 140 -11.56 8.51 -8.20
CA ALA A 140 -11.40 7.22 -8.87
C ALA A 140 -12.50 6.91 -9.91
N ASN A 141 -13.31 7.90 -10.33
CA ASN A 141 -14.40 7.76 -11.30
C ASN A 141 -15.40 6.62 -10.98
N ARG A 142 -15.66 6.37 -9.70
CA ARG A 142 -16.61 5.35 -9.26
C ARG A 142 -17.70 5.92 -8.37
N ALA A 143 -18.84 5.24 -8.36
CA ALA A 143 -19.90 5.54 -7.42
C ALA A 143 -19.50 5.16 -5.98
N CYS A 144 -20.05 5.87 -5.01
CA CYS A 144 -20.05 5.43 -3.63
C CYS A 144 -20.90 4.16 -3.48
N THR A 145 -20.45 3.25 -2.62
CA THR A 145 -21.15 1.99 -2.30
C THR A 145 -21.75 2.07 -0.89
N ALA A 146 -22.50 1.03 -0.49
CA ALA A 146 -23.04 0.90 0.86
C ALA A 146 -21.96 0.91 1.97
N ASN A 147 -20.69 0.64 1.62
CA ASN A 147 -19.58 0.68 2.58
C ASN A 147 -19.11 2.11 2.89
N CYS A 148 -19.51 3.12 2.10
CA CYS A 148 -19.11 4.51 2.31
C CYS A 148 -19.88 5.12 3.49
N LYS A 149 -19.17 5.85 4.35
CA LYS A 149 -19.75 6.56 5.52
C LYS A 149 -19.91 8.06 5.25
N CYS A 150 -20.21 8.42 4.01
CA CYS A 150 -20.39 9.80 3.60
C CYS A 150 -21.79 10.34 3.94
N GLU A 151 -21.86 11.62 4.28
CA GLU A 151 -23.10 12.34 4.58
C GLU A 151 -23.58 13.09 3.34
N GLY A 152 -24.89 13.03 3.03
CA GLY A 152 -25.48 13.74 1.88
C GLY A 152 -24.90 13.34 0.52
N CYS A 153 -24.63 12.04 0.32
CA CYS A 153 -24.00 11.53 -0.91
C CYS A 153 -24.89 11.75 -2.13
N LYS A 154 -24.33 12.37 -3.18
CA LYS A 154 -24.97 12.53 -4.50
C LYS A 154 -24.34 11.61 -5.55
N ASN A 155 -23.33 10.83 -5.18
CA ASN A 155 -22.56 9.97 -6.06
C ASN A 155 -22.93 8.50 -5.90
N LEU A 156 -24.20 8.21 -6.13
CA LEU A 156 -24.75 6.86 -6.08
C LEU A 156 -24.55 6.15 -7.43
N PRO A 157 -24.55 4.80 -7.47
CA PRO A 157 -24.56 4.06 -8.73
C PRO A 157 -25.79 4.48 -9.55
N VAL A 158 -25.61 4.65 -10.86
CA VAL A 158 -26.72 4.89 -11.77
C VAL A 158 -27.46 3.57 -11.92
N GLY A 159 -28.74 3.55 -11.54
CA GLY A 159 -29.64 2.42 -11.74
C GLY A 159 -30.15 2.34 -13.17
#